data_AF-A0A087U6L8-F1
#
_entry.id   AF-A0A087U6L8-F1
#
_cell.length_a   1.000
_cell.length_b   1.000
_cell.length_c   1.000
_cell.angle_alpha   90.00
_cell.angle_beta   90.00
_cell.angle_gamma   90.00
#
_symmetry.space_group_name_H-M   'P 1'
#
loop_
_entity.id
_entity.type
_entity.pdbx_description
1 polymer ?
#
loop_
_entity_poly.entity_id
_entity_poly.type
_entity_poly.pdbx_seq_one_letter_code
_entity_poly.pdbx_strand_id
1 'polypeptide(L)'
;MKDLTSEKQLPSISDQMFLYFRKKAAVAYFFDELPNTKLMKLFASSEPLIWIIEALGFLVTASYTEDKYGVVQKSLSKIICLFLDLKMAEEKLPIGLVGIRTYVRDPQGRYDHIHQRLNLKTAVNNSLHRIAITFKNDINGIYIPEEYH
;
A
#
# COMPACT_ATOMS: atom_id res chain seq x y z
N MET A 1 -56.05 29.88 6.74
CA MET A 1 -55.58 30.85 5.73
C MET A 1 -54.57 31.75 6.43
N LYS A 2 -53.34 31.82 5.89
CA LYS A 2 -52.14 32.57 6.33
C LYS A 2 -51.31 31.91 7.44
N ASP A 3 -50.22 31.22 7.11
CA ASP A 3 -48.87 31.69 6.66
C ASP A 3 -47.96 31.90 7.90
N LEU A 4 -47.02 30.99 8.16
CA LEU A 4 -45.64 31.00 7.67
C LEU A 4 -44.79 32.06 8.37
N THR A 5 -44.03 31.64 9.39
CA THR A 5 -42.66 32.13 9.66
C THR A 5 -41.98 31.22 10.67
N SER A 6 -41.29 30.21 10.12
CA SER A 6 -40.21 29.51 10.80
C SER A 6 -39.05 30.50 10.93
N GLU A 7 -38.88 31.06 12.12
CA GLU A 7 -37.79 31.98 12.45
C GLU A 7 -36.51 31.15 12.63
N LYS A 8 -35.70 31.09 11.56
CA LYS A 8 -34.38 30.47 11.56
C LYS A 8 -33.50 31.18 12.58
N GLN A 9 -33.17 30.50 13.67
CA GLN A 9 -32.10 30.91 14.59
C GLN A 9 -30.78 31.10 13.81
N LEU A 10 -30.27 32.33 13.81
CA LEU A 10 -28.98 32.68 13.19
C LEU A 10 -27.82 32.08 14.00
N PRO A 11 -26.80 31.48 13.35
CA PRO A 11 -25.68 30.86 14.05
C PRO A 11 -24.75 31.90 14.68
N SER A 12 -24.38 31.67 15.93
CA SER A 12 -23.45 32.49 16.75
C SER A 12 -22.15 32.80 16.01
N ILE A 13 -21.67 34.04 16.15
CA ILE A 13 -20.45 34.56 15.52
C ILE A 13 -19.21 33.73 15.90
N SER A 14 -19.21 33.13 17.10
CA SER A 14 -18.14 32.23 17.58
C SER A 14 -17.97 31.00 16.69
N ASP A 15 -19.08 30.42 16.25
CA ASP A 15 -19.08 29.16 15.51
C ASP A 15 -18.66 29.41 14.06
N GLN A 16 -19.07 30.57 13.51
CA GLN A 16 -18.63 31.01 12.19
C GLN A 16 -17.13 31.30 12.15
N MET A 17 -16.58 31.91 13.21
CA MET A 17 -15.15 32.20 13.33
C MET A 17 -14.33 30.90 13.45
N PHE A 18 -14.78 29.94 14.27
CA PHE A 18 -14.12 28.63 14.38
C PHE A 18 -14.15 27.85 13.05
N LEU A 19 -15.27 27.87 12.33
CA LEU A 19 -15.39 27.25 11.01
C LEU A 19 -14.45 27.90 9.98
N TYR A 20 -14.26 29.22 10.07
CA TYR A 20 -13.37 29.98 9.21
C TYR A 20 -11.89 29.67 9.48
N PHE A 21 -11.49 29.58 10.76
CA PHE A 21 -10.13 29.17 11.14
C PHE A 21 -9.85 27.71 10.76
N ARG A 22 -10.83 26.81 10.89
CA ARG A 22 -10.71 25.40 10.49
C ARG A 22 -10.63 25.21 8.97
N LYS A 23 -11.23 26.10 8.18
CA LYS A 23 -11.09 26.14 6.71
C LYS A 23 -9.71 26.64 6.24
N LYS A 24 -8.92 27.27 7.11
CA LYS A 24 -7.61 27.80 6.75
C LYS A 24 -6.61 26.65 6.66
N ALA A 25 -6.04 26.44 5.47
CA ALA A 25 -5.08 25.36 5.18
C ALA A 25 -3.91 25.28 6.17
N ALA A 26 -3.53 26.40 6.80
CA ALA A 26 -2.51 26.45 7.83
C ALA A 26 -2.89 25.66 9.11
N VAL A 27 -4.15 25.69 9.52
CA VAL A 27 -4.61 24.94 10.71
C VAL A 27 -4.72 23.46 10.36
N ALA A 28 -5.27 23.13 9.18
CA ALA A 28 -5.22 21.76 8.67
C ALA A 28 -3.77 21.24 8.60
N TYR A 29 -2.81 22.03 8.12
CA TYR A 29 -1.39 21.66 8.01
C TYR A 29 -0.77 21.23 9.35
N PHE A 30 -1.03 21.95 10.45
CA PHE A 30 -0.51 21.59 11.78
C PHE A 30 -1.24 20.40 12.42
N PHE A 31 -2.52 20.16 12.08
CA PHE A 31 -3.31 19.05 12.62
C PHE A 31 -3.24 17.77 11.76
N ASP A 32 -2.79 17.86 10.50
CA ASP A 32 -2.57 16.72 9.59
C ASP A 32 -1.18 16.06 9.80
N GLU A 33 -0.28 16.74 10.53
CA GLU A 33 1.13 16.35 10.67
C GLU A 33 1.40 15.23 11.71
N LEU A 34 0.39 14.71 12.41
CA LEU A 34 0.57 13.67 13.44
C LEU A 34 -0.29 12.43 13.19
N PRO A 35 0.11 11.58 12.24
CA PRO A 35 0.49 10.21 12.60
C PRO A 35 1.65 9.60 11.77
N ASN A 36 2.14 10.31 10.75
CA ASN A 36 2.94 9.70 9.68
C ASN A 36 4.45 9.61 9.97
N THR A 37 4.99 10.25 11.02
CA THR A 37 6.45 10.30 11.26
C THR A 37 7.09 8.93 11.48
N LYS A 38 6.39 7.99 12.12
CA LYS A 38 6.86 6.60 12.28
C LYS A 38 6.88 5.85 10.95
N LEU A 39 5.85 6.02 10.13
CA LEU A 39 5.77 5.42 8.79
C LEU A 39 6.83 6.03 7.87
N MET A 40 7.02 7.35 7.93
CA MET A 40 8.07 8.03 7.18
C MET A 40 9.45 7.49 7.51
N LYS A 41 9.77 7.31 8.81
CA LYS A 41 11.03 6.70 9.24
C LYS A 41 11.17 5.24 8.79
N LEU A 42 10.08 4.48 8.82
CA LEU A 42 10.08 3.08 8.38
C LEU A 42 10.34 2.94 6.87
N PHE A 43 9.69 3.78 6.06
CA PHE A 43 9.82 3.73 4.61
C PHE A 43 11.09 4.42 4.10
N ALA A 44 11.63 5.42 4.80
CA ALA A 44 12.87 6.10 4.43
C ALA A 44 14.07 5.16 4.22
N SER A 45 14.08 3.99 4.88
CA SER A 45 15.11 2.95 4.71
C SER A 45 14.68 1.76 3.83
N SER A 46 13.50 1.82 3.20
CA SER A 46 12.87 0.68 2.52
C SER A 46 13.24 0.52 1.04
N GLU A 47 13.90 1.50 0.42
CA GLU A 47 14.29 1.41 -1.00
C GLU A 47 15.16 0.19 -1.34
N PRO A 48 16.20 -0.14 -0.55
CA PRO A 48 16.98 -1.36 -0.77
C PRO A 48 16.13 -2.63 -0.60
N LEU A 49 15.14 -2.62 0.31
CA LEU A 49 14.25 -3.75 0.54
C LEU A 49 13.34 -4.00 -0.68
N ILE A 50 12.87 -2.93 -1.32
CA ILE A 50 12.08 -3.02 -2.55
C ILE A 50 12.90 -3.71 -3.65
N TRP A 51 14.15 -3.29 -3.85
CA TRP A 51 15.03 -3.92 -4.84
C TRP A 51 15.33 -5.38 -4.51
N ILE A 52 15.51 -5.72 -3.23
CA ILE A 52 15.72 -7.11 -2.81
C ILE A 52 14.48 -7.96 -3.12
N ILE A 53 13.27 -7.44 -2.89
CA ILE A 53 12.01 -8.13 -3.19
C ILE A 53 11.89 -8.39 -4.70
N GLU A 54 12.17 -7.38 -5.52
CA GLU A 54 12.16 -7.53 -6.98
C GLU A 54 13.21 -8.53 -7.43
N ALA A 55 14.45 -8.40 -6.95
CA ALA A 55 15.55 -9.30 -7.26
C ALA A 55 15.23 -10.75 -6.85
N LEU A 56 14.57 -10.95 -5.71
CA LEU A 56 14.12 -12.27 -5.27
C LEU A 56 13.05 -12.83 -6.20
N GLY A 57 12.09 -12.01 -6.65
CA GLY A 57 11.11 -12.40 -7.66
C GLY A 57 11.78 -12.85 -8.97
N PHE A 58 12.77 -12.10 -9.45
CA PHE A 58 13.58 -12.47 -10.61
C PHE A 58 14.38 -13.76 -10.40
N LEU A 59 15.03 -13.90 -9.24
CA LEU A 59 15.84 -15.07 -8.89
C LEU A 59 14.99 -16.33 -8.85
N VAL A 60 13.79 -16.26 -8.26
CA VAL A 60 12.84 -17.38 -8.25
C VAL A 60 12.40 -17.75 -9.65
N THR A 61 12.10 -16.77 -10.50
CA THR A 61 11.76 -17.04 -11.91
C THR A 61 12.94 -17.66 -12.68
N ALA A 62 14.17 -17.19 -12.47
CA ALA A 62 15.36 -17.76 -13.09
C ALA A 62 15.64 -19.20 -12.60
N SER A 63 15.37 -19.46 -11.32
CA SER A 63 15.47 -20.80 -10.73
C SER A 63 14.58 -21.83 -11.45
N TYR A 64 13.47 -21.43 -12.06
CA TYR A 64 12.65 -22.35 -12.85
C TYR A 64 13.46 -23.05 -13.96
N THR A 65 14.36 -22.34 -14.63
CA THR A 65 15.19 -22.88 -15.72
C THR A 65 16.57 -23.35 -15.28
N GLU A 66 17.14 -22.72 -14.24
CA GLU A 66 18.54 -22.93 -13.85
C GLU A 66 18.71 -23.91 -12.66
N ASP A 67 17.67 -24.14 -11.85
CA ASP A 67 17.74 -25.00 -10.67
C ASP A 67 17.53 -26.47 -11.01
N LYS A 68 18.54 -27.09 -11.61
CA LYS A 68 18.55 -28.52 -12.01
C LYS A 68 18.25 -29.50 -10.87
N TYR A 69 18.46 -29.10 -9.62
CA TYR A 69 18.28 -29.96 -8.43
C TYR A 69 17.09 -29.55 -7.56
N GLY A 70 16.34 -28.50 -7.95
CA GLY A 70 15.16 -28.02 -7.25
C GLY A 70 15.43 -27.52 -5.82
N VAL A 71 16.65 -27.12 -5.49
CA VAL A 71 17.03 -26.70 -4.12
C VAL A 71 16.34 -25.37 -3.76
N VAL A 72 16.28 -24.45 -4.71
CA VAL A 72 15.58 -23.16 -4.58
C VAL A 72 14.07 -23.38 -4.71
N GLN A 73 13.63 -24.30 -5.56
CA GLN A 73 12.21 -24.69 -5.68
C GLN A 73 11.64 -25.28 -4.36
N LYS A 74 12.44 -26.00 -3.56
CA LYS A 74 12.04 -26.43 -2.21
C LYS A 74 11.78 -25.26 -1.25
N SER A 75 12.45 -24.14 -1.47
CA SER A 75 12.28 -22.91 -0.69
C SER A 75 11.21 -21.99 -1.27
N LEU A 76 10.67 -22.29 -2.46
CA LEU A 76 9.67 -21.49 -3.17
C LEU A 76 8.42 -21.25 -2.33
N SER A 77 7.89 -22.30 -1.71
CA SER A 77 6.71 -22.19 -0.84
C SER A 77 6.96 -21.20 0.30
N LYS A 78 8.13 -21.26 0.94
CA LYS A 78 8.51 -20.31 1.99
C LYS A 78 8.62 -18.88 1.46
N ILE A 79 9.20 -18.69 0.27
CA ILE A 79 9.34 -17.38 -0.36
C ILE A 79 7.96 -16.78 -0.69
N ILE A 80 7.04 -17.59 -1.23
CA ILE A 80 5.66 -17.16 -1.51
C ILE A 80 4.94 -16.79 -0.21
N CYS A 81 5.07 -17.60 0.85
CA CYS A 81 4.51 -17.26 2.17
C CYS A 81 5.06 -15.93 2.69
N LEU A 82 6.37 -15.68 2.58
CA LEU A 82 6.97 -14.40 2.98
C LEU A 82 6.42 -13.21 2.18
N PHE A 83 6.22 -13.35 0.86
CA PHE A 83 5.59 -12.30 0.06
C PHE A 83 4.12 -12.05 0.44
N LEU A 84 3.39 -13.11 0.79
CA LEU A 84 2.00 -13.00 1.27
C LEU A 84 1.91 -12.35 2.65
N ASP A 85 2.79 -12.73 3.58
CA ASP A 85 2.87 -12.13 4.91
C ASP A 85 3.21 -10.64 4.81
N LEU A 86 4.16 -10.29 3.93
CA LEU A 86 4.51 -8.91 3.66
C LEU A 86 3.33 -8.12 3.07
N LYS A 87 2.58 -8.72 2.14
CA LYS A 87 1.36 -8.11 1.59
C LYS A 87 0.30 -7.89 2.69
N MET A 88 0.06 -8.88 3.54
CA MET A 88 -0.88 -8.75 4.67
C MET A 88 -0.42 -7.70 5.69
N ALA A 89 0.88 -7.60 5.94
CA ALA A 89 1.44 -6.57 6.81
C ALA A 89 1.27 -5.16 6.21
N GLU A 90 1.43 -5.01 4.89
CA GLU A 90 1.22 -3.75 4.17
C GLU A 90 -0.25 -3.31 4.18
N GLU A 91 -1.19 -4.25 4.07
CA GLU A 91 -2.65 -3.98 4.14
C GLU A 91 -3.08 -3.48 5.53
N LYS A 92 -2.43 -3.93 6.60
CA LYS A 92 -2.70 -3.48 7.98
C LYS A 92 -2.27 -2.04 8.25
N LEU A 93 -1.45 -1.45 7.39
CA LEU A 93 -0.98 -0.07 7.56
C LEU A 93 -2.10 0.91 7.15
N PRO A 94 -2.55 1.82 8.04
CA PRO A 94 -3.61 2.77 7.71
C PRO A 94 -3.19 3.61 6.50
N ILE A 95 -4.07 3.74 5.51
CA ILE A 95 -3.86 4.62 4.36
C ILE A 95 -4.38 5.99 4.76
N GLY A 96 -3.48 6.95 4.98
CA GLY A 96 -3.85 8.36 5.00
C GLY A 96 -4.31 8.76 3.60
N LEU A 97 -5.63 8.67 3.35
CA LEU A 97 -6.25 9.00 2.05
C LEU A 97 -5.96 10.44 1.57
N VAL A 98 -5.46 11.30 2.47
CA VAL A 98 -5.25 12.73 2.25
C VAL A 98 -4.11 13.01 1.25
N GLY A 99 -3.16 12.10 1.06
CA GLY A 99 -1.94 12.37 0.28
C GLY A 99 -2.07 12.21 -1.24
N ILE A 100 -2.98 11.39 -1.77
CA ILE A 100 -2.88 10.91 -3.17
C ILE A 100 -3.06 12.04 -4.20
N ARG A 101 -3.84 13.09 -3.90
CA ARG A 101 -4.11 14.20 -4.84
C ARG A 101 -3.14 15.37 -4.71
N THR A 102 -2.55 15.59 -3.53
CA THR A 102 -1.56 16.64 -3.23
C THR A 102 -0.12 16.20 -3.54
N TYR A 103 0.09 14.90 -3.77
CA TYR A 103 1.35 14.19 -3.98
C TYR A 103 2.10 14.48 -5.29
N VAL A 104 1.43 14.91 -6.36
CA VAL A 104 2.02 15.00 -7.71
C VAL A 104 3.00 16.19 -7.89
N ARG A 105 3.11 17.11 -6.91
CA ARG A 105 3.97 18.32 -6.99
C ARG A 105 4.60 18.74 -5.67
N ASP A 106 5.18 17.84 -4.87
CA ASP A 106 6.00 18.27 -3.72
C ASP A 106 7.49 18.26 -4.06
N PRO A 107 8.12 19.42 -4.29
CA PRO A 107 9.57 19.52 -4.49
C PRO A 107 10.38 19.27 -3.21
N GLN A 108 9.71 19.09 -2.06
CA GLN A 108 10.35 18.97 -0.74
C GLN A 108 10.40 17.53 -0.20
N GLY A 109 9.95 16.51 -0.97
CA GLY A 109 10.08 15.09 -0.63
C GLY A 109 9.25 14.62 0.57
N ARG A 110 8.25 15.40 1.02
CA ARG A 110 7.48 15.08 2.25
C ARG A 110 6.55 13.89 2.05
N TYR A 111 6.31 13.48 0.80
CA TYR A 111 5.45 12.34 0.46
C TYR A 111 6.22 11.12 -0.07
N ASP A 112 7.56 11.08 0.04
CA ASP A 112 8.40 10.00 -0.49
C ASP A 112 8.06 8.62 0.13
N HIS A 113 7.67 8.59 1.40
CA HIS A 113 7.17 7.38 2.05
C HIS A 113 5.92 6.76 1.39
N ILE A 114 5.07 7.59 0.77
CA ILE A 114 3.89 7.13 0.03
C ILE A 114 4.33 6.50 -1.29
N HIS A 115 5.32 7.11 -1.99
CA HIS A 115 5.95 6.52 -3.18
C HIS A 115 6.58 5.17 -2.85
N GLN A 116 7.39 5.10 -1.79
CA GLN A 116 8.08 3.89 -1.37
C GLN A 116 7.09 2.78 -0.97
N ARG A 117 6.00 3.11 -0.27
CA ARG A 117 4.95 2.14 0.04
C ARG A 117 4.22 1.64 -1.21
N LEU A 118 3.87 2.54 -2.14
CA LEU A 118 3.24 2.14 -3.40
C LEU A 118 4.18 1.27 -4.23
N ASN A 119 5.46 1.63 -4.31
CA ASN A 119 6.50 0.89 -4.99
C ASN A 119 6.73 -0.49 -4.36
N LEU A 120 6.70 -0.59 -3.03
CA LEU A 120 6.76 -1.87 -2.32
C LEU A 120 5.56 -2.74 -2.70
N LYS A 121 4.36 -2.17 -2.69
CA LYS A 121 3.13 -2.88 -3.06
C LYS A 121 3.15 -3.37 -4.51
N THR A 122 3.60 -2.53 -5.44
CA THR A 122 3.72 -2.91 -6.86
C THR A 122 4.81 -3.96 -7.04
N ALA A 123 5.97 -3.82 -6.39
CA ALA A 123 7.07 -4.79 -6.44
C ALA A 123 6.64 -6.18 -5.95
N VAL A 124 5.95 -6.27 -4.80
CA VAL A 124 5.45 -7.54 -4.26
C VAL A 124 4.41 -8.17 -5.19
N ASN A 125 3.42 -7.40 -5.65
CA ASN A 125 2.39 -7.92 -6.55
C ASN A 125 2.99 -8.37 -7.90
N ASN A 126 3.91 -7.60 -8.47
CA ASN A 126 4.59 -7.95 -9.72
C ASN A 126 5.43 -9.21 -9.56
N SER A 127 6.12 -9.38 -8.43
CA SER A 127 6.93 -10.57 -8.13
C SER A 127 6.05 -11.81 -7.98
N LEU A 128 4.97 -11.73 -7.19
CA LEU A 128 4.00 -12.81 -7.04
C LEU A 128 3.34 -13.20 -8.36
N HIS A 129 2.89 -12.22 -9.14
CA HIS A 129 2.26 -12.45 -10.44
C HIS A 129 3.22 -13.15 -11.41
N ARG A 130 4.48 -12.72 -11.43
CA ARG A 130 5.51 -13.33 -12.27
C ARG A 130 5.77 -14.78 -11.88
N ILE A 131 5.97 -15.05 -10.60
CA ILE A 131 6.13 -16.41 -10.07
C ILE A 131 4.91 -17.26 -10.47
N ALA A 132 3.69 -16.75 -10.26
CA ALA A 132 2.47 -17.46 -10.61
C ALA A 132 2.40 -17.81 -12.10
N ILE A 133 2.81 -16.90 -13.00
CA ILE A 133 2.87 -17.17 -14.44
C ILE A 133 3.94 -18.22 -14.77
N THR A 134 5.14 -18.11 -14.20
CA THR A 134 6.26 -19.02 -14.49
C THR A 134 5.93 -20.46 -14.09
N PHE A 135 5.36 -20.67 -12.90
CA PHE A 135 5.04 -22.00 -12.38
C PHE A 135 3.63 -22.50 -12.76
N LYS A 136 2.84 -21.71 -13.51
CA LYS A 136 1.46 -22.06 -13.89
C LYS A 136 1.37 -23.41 -14.60
N ASN A 137 2.32 -23.70 -15.48
CA ASN A 137 2.30 -24.90 -16.31
C ASN A 137 2.50 -26.17 -15.48
N ASP A 138 3.29 -26.11 -14.40
CA ASP A 138 3.49 -27.22 -13.49
C ASP A 138 2.25 -27.50 -12.63
N ILE A 139 1.51 -26.45 -12.27
CA ILE A 139 0.29 -26.56 -11.46
C ILE A 139 -0.85 -27.20 -12.28
N ASN A 140 -0.96 -26.87 -13.57
CA ASN A 140 -1.96 -27.47 -14.45
C ASN A 140 -1.73 -28.98 -14.72
N GLY A 141 -0.52 -29.48 -14.47
CA GLY A 141 -0.19 -30.90 -14.57
C GLY A 141 -0.59 -31.71 -13.33
N ILE A 142 -1.00 -31.04 -12.24
CA ILE A 142 -1.47 -31.71 -11.02
C ILE A 142 -2.91 -32.16 -11.25
N TYR A 143 -3.09 -33.47 -11.49
CA TYR A 143 -4.41 -34.10 -11.47
C TYR A 143 -4.99 -33.93 -10.06
N ILE A 144 -5.99 -33.06 -9.92
CA ILE A 144 -6.78 -32.96 -8.69
C ILE A 144 -7.77 -34.12 -8.74
N PRO A 145 -7.69 -35.10 -7.82
CA PRO A 145 -8.64 -36.20 -7.78
C PRO A 145 -10.06 -35.67 -7.59
N GLU A 146 -11.03 -36.23 -8.31
CA GLU A 146 -12.45 -35.83 -8.30
C GLU A 146 -13.14 -35.88 -6.92
N GLU A 147 -12.46 -36.33 -5.88
CA GLU A 147 -12.96 -36.42 -4.50
C GLU A 147 -13.18 -35.05 -3.82
N TYR A 148 -12.81 -33.94 -4.48
CA TYR A 148 -12.99 -32.57 -3.98
C TYR A 148 -13.83 -31.67 -4.91
N HIS A 149 -14.57 -32.24 -5.85
CA HIS A 149 -15.51 -31.50 -6.71
C HIS A 149 -16.91 -31.36 -6.12
#